data_AF-A0A5B8EGT8-F1
#
_entry.id   AF-A0A5B8EGT8-F1
#
_cell.length_a   1.000
_cell.length_b   1.000
_cell.length_c   1.000
_cell.angle_alpha   90.00
_cell.angle_beta   90.00
_cell.angle_gamma   90.00
#
_symmetry.space_group_name_H-M   'P 1'
#
loop_
_entity.id
_entity.type
_entity.pdbx_description
1 polymer ?
#
loop_
_entity_poly.entity_id
_entity_poly.type
_entity_poly.pdbx_seq_one_letter_code
_entity_poly.pdbx_strand_id
1 'polypeptide(L)'
;MLIDIGNGTTDISIINTTHPLKGMGVNISLNRGVGTAAAAASDQLQIDYPQFGHYTRSIFLEHAAMKNQEGKILQEKYLMPQINLLIRTIETEIEKEFRKANNDISTVVVLGGGANLFTSQDKKAFQSMLDSLNPLADHQKIWWIGSKYNQLLNLDGLRVFMAQKLHKN
;
A
#
# COMPACT_ATOMS: atom_id res chain seq x y z
N MET A 1 -12.55 -2.59 -4.33
CA MET A 1 -11.69 -2.21 -3.19
C MET A 1 -10.58 -1.31 -3.70
N LEU A 2 -10.27 -0.26 -2.95
CA LEU A 2 -9.21 0.70 -3.20
C LEU A 2 -8.23 0.65 -2.03
N ILE A 3 -6.93 0.60 -2.31
CA ILE A 3 -5.85 0.53 -1.33
C ILE A 3 -4.87 1.64 -1.66
N ASP A 4 -4.78 2.65 -0.80
CA ASP A 4 -3.86 3.77 -0.93
C ASP A 4 -2.72 3.64 0.07
N ILE A 5 -1.52 3.33 -0.42
CA ILE A 5 -0.34 3.10 0.41
C ILE A 5 0.45 4.41 0.50
N GLY A 6 0.19 5.15 1.56
CA GLY A 6 0.78 6.44 1.84
C GLY A 6 2.09 6.37 2.64
N ASN A 7 2.55 7.56 3.04
CA ASN A 7 3.76 7.72 3.82
C ASN A 7 3.57 7.32 5.29
N GLY A 8 2.48 7.78 5.92
CA GLY A 8 2.17 7.49 7.32
C GLY A 8 1.07 6.44 7.51
N THR A 9 0.16 6.33 6.56
CA THR A 9 -1.02 5.47 6.62
C THR A 9 -1.14 4.62 5.37
N THR A 10 -1.92 3.54 5.49
CA THR A 10 -2.45 2.79 4.35
C THR A 10 -3.95 2.74 4.49
N ASP A 11 -4.67 3.30 3.53
CA ASP A 11 -6.12 3.46 3.56
C ASP A 11 -6.76 2.43 2.63
N ILE A 12 -7.71 1.65 3.16
CA ILE A 12 -8.44 0.59 2.45
C ILE A 12 -9.91 0.98 2.42
N SER A 13 -10.46 1.12 1.22
CA SER A 13 -11.85 1.50 0.97
C SER A 13 -12.57 0.44 0.14
N ILE A 14 -13.71 -0.04 0.61
CA ILE A 14 -14.58 -0.93 -0.17
C ILE A 14 -15.77 -0.13 -0.68
N ILE A 15 -15.89 -0.07 -2.01
CA ILE A 15 -17.00 0.56 -2.72
C ILE A 15 -17.79 -0.56 -3.39
N ASN A 16 -19.05 -0.75 -2.99
CA ASN A 16 -19.98 -1.66 -3.66
C ASN A 16 -20.96 -0.83 -4.51
N THR A 17 -21.01 -1.10 -5.81
CA THR A 17 -21.82 -0.35 -6.77
C THR A 17 -23.20 -0.95 -7.04
N THR A 18 -23.44 -2.21 -6.67
CA THR A 18 -24.67 -2.95 -7.03
C THR A 18 -25.57 -3.22 -5.83
N HIS A 19 -24.99 -3.48 -4.65
CA HIS A 19 -25.73 -3.60 -3.40
C HIS A 19 -25.04 -2.76 -2.33
N PRO A 20 -25.66 -1.70 -1.79
CA PRO A 20 -25.12 -1.08 -0.60
C PRO A 20 -25.02 -2.18 0.45
N LEU A 21 -23.80 -2.51 0.87
CA LEU A 21 -23.55 -3.36 2.04
C LEU A 21 -24.15 -2.62 3.24
N LYS A 22 -25.47 -2.71 3.43
CA LYS A 22 -26.29 -2.02 4.46
C LYS A 22 -25.61 -0.76 5.05
N GLY A 23 -25.32 0.23 4.21
CA GLY A 23 -24.81 1.53 4.65
C GLY A 23 -23.33 1.63 5.07
N MET A 24 -22.47 0.64 4.84
CA MET A 24 -21.03 0.77 5.11
C MET A 24 -20.22 0.76 3.82
N GLY A 25 -19.84 1.95 3.34
CA GLY A 25 -18.52 2.08 2.74
C GLY A 25 -17.52 1.77 3.85
N VAL A 26 -16.86 0.61 3.79
CA VAL A 26 -15.88 0.25 4.79
C VAL A 26 -14.59 0.99 4.45
N ASN A 27 -14.25 1.97 5.27
CA ASN A 27 -12.97 2.68 5.23
C ASN A 27 -12.17 2.25 6.45
N ILE A 28 -11.02 1.64 6.21
CA ILE A 28 -10.07 1.24 7.24
C ILE A 28 -8.77 1.97 6.97
N SER A 29 -8.22 2.58 8.01
CA SER A 29 -6.90 3.20 7.94
C SER A 29 -5.97 2.41 8.83
N LEU A 30 -4.92 1.85 8.23
CA LEU A 30 -3.80 1.31 8.96
C LEU A 30 -2.87 2.48 9.28
N ASN A 31 -2.50 2.65 10.55
CA ASN A 31 -1.51 3.63 11.00
C ASN A 31 -0.07 3.19 10.65
N ARG A 32 0.11 2.67 9.42
CA ARG A 32 1.36 2.19 8.86
C ARG A 32 1.42 2.52 7.37
N GLY A 33 2.54 3.08 6.95
CA GLY A 33 2.87 3.35 5.56
C GLY A 33 4.36 3.17 5.31
N VAL A 34 4.83 3.61 4.15
CA VAL A 34 6.26 3.47 3.77
C VAL A 34 7.19 4.16 4.75
N GLY A 35 6.77 5.32 5.24
CA GLY A 35 7.54 6.12 6.17
C GLY A 35 7.66 5.51 7.56
N THR A 36 6.61 4.82 8.03
CA THR A 36 6.69 4.10 9.31
C THR A 36 7.61 2.88 9.20
N ALA A 37 7.63 2.20 8.06
CA ALA A 37 8.58 1.11 7.82
C ALA A 37 10.03 1.59 7.77
N ALA A 38 10.29 2.74 7.13
CA ALA A 38 11.60 3.37 7.13
C ALA A 38 12.04 3.84 8.53
N ALA A 39 11.11 4.35 9.34
CA ALA A 39 11.41 4.73 10.72
C ALA A 39 11.79 3.51 11.56
N ALA A 40 11.02 2.42 11.48
CA ALA A 40 11.33 1.17 12.17
C ALA A 40 12.68 0.57 11.73
N ALA A 41 13.05 0.70 10.44
CA ALA A 41 14.35 0.26 9.94
C ALA A 41 15.49 1.08 10.55
N SER A 42 15.29 2.40 10.67
CA SER A 42 16.23 3.32 11.33
C SER A 42 16.39 2.99 12.82
N ASP A 43 15.28 2.72 13.51
CA ASP A 43 15.28 2.33 14.92
C ASP A 43 16.04 1.00 15.12
N GLN A 44 15.85 0.03 14.23
CA GLN A 44 16.58 -1.24 14.28
C GLN A 44 18.08 -1.05 14.03
N LEU A 45 18.47 -0.17 13.09
CA LEU A 45 19.87 0.17 12.87
C LEU A 45 20.50 0.77 14.14
N GLN A 46 19.77 1.66 14.83
CA GLN A 46 20.22 2.28 16.08
C GLN A 46 20.40 1.25 17.21
N ILE A 47 19.52 0.25 17.28
CA ILE A 47 19.62 -0.86 18.25
C ILE A 47 20.88 -1.69 17.98
N ASP A 48 21.14 -2.02 16.71
CA ASP A 48 22.30 -2.83 16.31
C ASP A 48 23.63 -2.08 16.46
N TYR A 49 23.61 -0.75 16.23
CA TYR A 49 24.81 0.10 16.27
C TYR A 49 24.55 1.41 17.03
N PRO A 50 24.48 1.36 18.38
CA PRO A 50 24.18 2.54 19.19
C PRO A 50 25.15 3.71 19.00
N GLN A 51 26.41 3.41 18.62
CA GLN A 51 27.47 4.38 18.40
C GLN A 51 27.25 5.33 17.21
N PHE A 52 26.35 4.99 16.27
CA PHE A 52 26.10 5.83 15.10
C PHE A 52 25.25 7.07 15.41
N GLY A 53 24.74 7.19 16.64
CA GLY A 53 23.83 8.28 17.04
C GLY A 53 22.50 8.21 16.27
N HIS A 54 21.52 9.04 16.65
CA HIS A 54 20.17 8.97 16.06
C HIS A 54 20.18 9.22 14.54
N TYR A 55 20.16 8.14 13.76
CA TYR A 55 19.79 8.19 12.36
C TYR A 55 18.33 8.60 12.27
N THR A 56 18.09 9.81 11.76
CA THR A 56 16.72 10.21 11.42
C THR A 56 16.26 9.40 10.21
N ARG A 57 14.95 9.20 10.08
CA ARG A 57 14.34 8.51 8.93
C ARG A 57 14.86 9.04 7.58
N SER A 58 15.02 10.36 7.45
CA SER A 58 15.48 10.98 6.19
C SER A 58 16.93 10.61 5.89
N ILE A 59 17.81 10.68 6.90
CA ILE A 59 19.23 10.32 6.76
C ILE A 59 19.36 8.82 6.44
N PHE A 60 18.62 7.97 7.13
CA PHE A 60 18.59 6.53 6.83
C PHE A 60 18.22 6.26 5.37
N LEU A 61 17.16 6.91 4.86
CA LEU A 61 16.72 6.72 3.48
C LEU A 61 17.72 7.27 2.46
N GLU A 62 18.41 8.37 2.77
CA GLU A 62 19.46 8.93 1.92
C GLU A 62 20.64 7.95 1.79
N HIS A 63 21.12 7.42 2.91
CA HIS A 63 22.19 6.41 2.92
C HIS A 63 21.75 5.09 2.26
N ALA A 64 20.52 4.64 2.54
CA ALA A 64 19.96 3.47 1.90
C ALA A 64 19.85 3.64 0.38
N ALA A 65 19.62 4.84 -0.14
CA ALA A 65 19.55 5.10 -1.58
C ALA A 65 20.92 5.10 -2.29
N MET A 66 22.03 5.10 -1.55
CA MET A 66 23.37 5.09 -2.14
C MET A 66 23.64 3.79 -2.90
N LYS A 67 24.25 3.89 -4.09
CA LYS A 67 24.62 2.74 -4.92
C LYS A 67 25.97 2.15 -4.51
N ASN A 68 26.16 1.94 -3.22
CA ASN A 68 27.39 1.39 -2.63
C ASN A 68 27.05 0.23 -1.67
N GLN A 69 28.08 -0.36 -1.05
CA GLN A 69 27.90 -1.49 -0.13
C GLN A 69 27.08 -1.13 1.11
N GLU A 70 27.25 0.08 1.63
CA GLU A 70 26.48 0.58 2.77
C GLU A 70 24.99 0.65 2.44
N GLY A 71 24.62 1.33 1.36
CA GLY A 71 23.23 1.44 0.90
C GLY A 71 22.61 0.07 0.65
N LYS A 72 23.36 -0.88 0.08
CA LYS A 72 22.92 -2.26 -0.08
C LYS A 72 22.62 -2.94 1.27
N ILE A 73 23.50 -2.81 2.26
CA ILE A 73 23.27 -3.36 3.60
C ILE A 73 22.04 -2.73 4.26
N LEU A 74 21.90 -1.42 4.19
CA LEU A 74 20.77 -0.69 4.77
C LEU A 74 19.44 -1.12 4.11
N GLN A 75 19.43 -1.30 2.79
CA GLN A 75 18.26 -1.81 2.08
C GLN A 75 17.94 -3.26 2.46
N GLU A 76 18.89 -4.18 2.28
CA GLU A 76 18.63 -5.62 2.39
C GLU A 76 18.42 -6.07 3.84
N LYS A 77 19.24 -5.57 4.78
CA LYS A 77 19.21 -6.00 6.18
C LYS A 77 18.15 -5.29 7.00
N TYR A 78 17.88 -4.01 6.72
CA TYR A 78 17.02 -3.19 7.59
C TYR A 78 15.71 -2.78 6.92
N LEU A 79 15.76 -2.19 5.72
CA LEU A 79 14.56 -1.64 5.08
C LEU A 79 13.62 -2.73 4.54
N MET A 80 14.13 -3.67 3.74
CA MET A 80 13.33 -4.70 3.08
C MET A 80 12.54 -5.58 4.06
N PRO A 81 13.08 -6.01 5.22
CA PRO A 81 12.29 -6.71 6.22
C PRO A 81 11.09 -5.89 6.72
N GLN A 82 11.25 -4.59 6.94
CA GLN A 82 10.14 -3.73 7.38
C GLN A 82 9.10 -3.50 6.28
N ILE A 83 9.54 -3.38 5.02
CA ILE A 83 8.64 -3.34 3.86
C ILE A 83 7.85 -4.65 3.74
N ASN A 84 8.49 -5.81 3.89
CA ASN A 84 7.82 -7.10 3.85
C ASN A 84 6.78 -7.26 4.98
N LEU A 85 7.08 -6.75 6.18
CA LEU A 85 6.11 -6.72 7.27
C LEU A 85 4.92 -5.81 6.97
N LEU A 86 5.15 -4.64 6.35
CA LEU A 86 4.09 -3.75 5.90
C LEU A 86 3.20 -4.45 4.86
N ILE A 87 3.78 -5.08 3.84
CA ILE A 87 3.06 -5.83 2.81
C ILE A 87 2.19 -6.91 3.44
N ARG A 88 2.75 -7.74 4.33
CA ARG A 88 1.97 -8.78 5.04
C ARG A 88 0.84 -8.22 5.88
N THR A 89 1.04 -7.06 6.50
CA THR A 89 0.00 -6.39 7.29
C THR A 89 -1.16 -5.94 6.40
N ILE A 90 -0.83 -5.40 5.23
CA ILE A 90 -1.80 -4.99 4.21
C ILE A 90 -2.57 -6.21 3.68
N GLU A 91 -1.85 -7.28 3.31
CA GLU A 91 -2.44 -8.55 2.87
C GLU A 91 -3.43 -9.11 3.90
N THR A 92 -3.01 -9.18 5.17
CA THR A 92 -3.84 -9.69 6.27
C THR A 92 -5.13 -8.89 6.43
N GLU A 93 -5.06 -7.55 6.39
CA GLU A 93 -6.27 -6.72 6.51
C GLU A 93 -7.17 -6.90 5.28
N ILE A 94 -6.59 -7.04 4.09
CA ILE A 94 -7.35 -7.27 2.86
C ILE A 94 -8.08 -8.61 2.88
N GLU A 95 -7.44 -9.69 3.32
CA GLU A 95 -8.11 -10.99 3.49
C GLU A 95 -9.33 -10.88 4.43
N LYS A 96 -9.16 -10.17 5.55
CA LYS A 96 -10.22 -9.95 6.53
C LYS A 96 -11.38 -9.16 5.92
N GLU A 97 -11.09 -8.13 5.14
CA GLU A 97 -12.09 -7.32 4.45
C GLU A 97 -12.80 -8.06 3.31
N PHE A 98 -12.09 -8.89 2.55
CA PHE A 98 -12.70 -9.80 1.58
C PHE A 98 -13.72 -10.73 2.25
N ARG A 99 -13.35 -11.36 3.37
CA ARG A 99 -14.26 -12.25 4.11
C ARG A 99 -15.49 -11.52 4.63
N LYS A 100 -15.33 -10.29 5.17
CA LYS A 100 -16.47 -9.46 5.62
C LYS A 100 -17.40 -9.07 4.48
N ALA A 101 -16.85 -8.87 3.28
CA ALA A 101 -17.60 -8.62 2.07
C ALA A 101 -18.16 -9.91 1.42
N ASN A 102 -18.17 -11.05 2.13
CA ASN A 102 -18.57 -12.36 1.60
C ASN A 102 -17.82 -12.75 0.30
N ASN A 103 -16.57 -12.32 0.19
CA ASN A 103 -15.69 -12.50 -0.98
C ASN A 103 -16.23 -11.87 -2.28
N ASP A 104 -17.22 -10.98 -2.19
CA ASP A 104 -17.84 -10.26 -3.31
C ASP A 104 -17.07 -8.98 -3.64
N ILE A 105 -15.81 -9.14 -4.04
CA ILE A 105 -14.96 -8.05 -4.50
C ILE A 105 -14.40 -8.44 -5.85
N SER A 106 -14.83 -7.74 -6.90
CA SER A 106 -14.43 -8.03 -8.29
C SER A 106 -13.17 -7.28 -8.72
N THR A 107 -12.90 -6.11 -8.14
CA THR A 107 -11.77 -5.27 -8.54
C THR A 107 -11.05 -4.74 -7.31
N VAL A 108 -9.73 -4.86 -7.33
CA VAL A 108 -8.82 -4.28 -6.35
C VAL A 108 -7.95 -3.25 -7.06
N VAL A 109 -7.92 -2.01 -6.57
CA VAL A 109 -7.08 -0.94 -7.10
C VAL A 109 -6.03 -0.60 -6.06
N VAL A 110 -4.75 -0.68 -6.42
CA VAL A 110 -3.63 -0.33 -5.53
C VAL A 110 -2.95 0.93 -6.05
N LEU A 111 -2.87 1.95 -5.20
CA LEU A 111 -2.29 3.26 -5.51
C LEU A 111 -1.48 3.82 -4.32
N GLY A 112 -1.05 5.07 -4.43
CA GLY A 112 -0.18 5.72 -3.45
C GLY A 112 1.31 5.47 -3.73
N GLY A 113 2.16 6.28 -3.09
CA GLY A 113 3.62 6.22 -3.28
C GLY A 113 4.22 4.86 -2.94
N GLY A 114 3.63 4.13 -1.99
CA GLY A 114 4.06 2.81 -1.55
C GLY A 114 3.71 1.66 -2.50
N ALA A 115 2.79 1.86 -3.45
CA ALA A 115 2.46 0.84 -4.46
C ALA A 115 3.67 0.46 -5.33
N ASN A 116 4.65 1.36 -5.46
CA ASN A 116 5.88 1.14 -6.22
C ASN A 116 6.87 0.19 -5.52
N LEU A 117 6.66 -0.11 -4.23
CA LEU A 117 7.55 -0.98 -3.46
C LEU A 117 7.29 -2.47 -3.69
N PHE A 118 6.11 -2.80 -4.24
CA PHE A 118 5.76 -4.18 -4.58
C PHE A 118 6.56 -4.62 -5.81
N THR A 119 7.39 -5.63 -5.63
CA THR A 119 8.11 -6.27 -6.73
C THR A 119 7.16 -7.04 -7.63
N SER A 120 7.63 -7.46 -8.80
CA SER A 120 6.82 -8.33 -9.68
C SER A 120 6.45 -9.67 -9.00
N GLN A 121 7.27 -10.15 -8.07
CA GLN A 121 6.97 -11.35 -7.30
C GLN A 121 5.89 -11.08 -6.26
N ASP A 122 5.97 -9.97 -5.54
CA ASP A 122 4.94 -9.58 -4.56
C ASP A 122 3.59 -9.41 -5.23
N LYS A 123 3.55 -8.76 -6.40
CA LYS A 123 2.30 -8.59 -7.17
C LYS A 123 1.67 -9.91 -7.59
N LYS A 124 2.49 -10.91 -7.95
CA LYS A 124 2.01 -12.27 -8.28
C LYS A 124 1.50 -13.02 -7.04
N ALA A 125 2.23 -12.91 -5.93
CA ALA A 125 1.80 -13.49 -4.66
C ALA A 125 0.47 -12.89 -4.21
N PHE A 126 0.34 -11.56 -4.32
CA PHE A 126 -0.88 -10.83 -4.00
C PHE A 126 -2.06 -11.25 -4.89
N GLN A 127 -1.85 -11.41 -6.20
CA GLN A 127 -2.90 -11.96 -7.09
C GLN A 127 -3.30 -13.38 -6.67
N SER A 128 -2.33 -14.24 -6.37
CA SER A 128 -2.60 -15.63 -5.95
C SER A 128 -3.38 -15.69 -4.64
N MET A 129 -3.09 -14.77 -3.71
CA MET A 129 -3.86 -14.62 -2.46
C MET A 129 -5.32 -14.27 -2.78
N LEU A 130 -5.57 -13.28 -3.63
CA LEU A 130 -6.94 -12.91 -4.02
C LEU A 130 -7.68 -14.06 -4.71
N ASP A 131 -7.04 -14.73 -5.67
CA ASP A 131 -7.62 -15.87 -6.38
C ASP A 131 -8.03 -16.99 -5.40
N SER A 132 -7.28 -17.20 -4.32
CA SER A 132 -7.61 -18.18 -3.28
C SER A 132 -8.82 -17.78 -2.42
N LEU A 133 -9.10 -16.48 -2.28
CA LEU A 133 -10.25 -15.98 -1.53
C LEU A 133 -11.55 -16.11 -2.33
N ASN A 134 -11.48 -16.19 -3.66
CA ASN A 134 -12.65 -16.42 -4.50
C ASN A 134 -12.34 -17.33 -5.71
N PRO A 135 -12.21 -18.65 -5.46
CA PRO A 135 -11.75 -19.62 -6.46
C PRO A 135 -12.74 -19.87 -7.61
N LEU A 136 -13.96 -19.33 -7.53
CA LEU A 136 -15.02 -19.50 -8.53
C LEU A 136 -15.27 -18.24 -9.36
N ALA A 137 -14.61 -17.12 -9.03
CA ALA A 137 -14.76 -15.87 -9.76
C ALA A 137 -13.64 -15.70 -10.78
N ASP A 138 -13.95 -15.87 -12.07
CA ASP A 138 -13.04 -15.63 -13.20
C ASP A 138 -12.62 -14.15 -13.38
N HIS A 139 -12.87 -13.28 -12.40
CA HIS A 139 -12.97 -11.84 -12.63
C HIS A 139 -12.25 -10.96 -11.60
N GLN A 140 -11.55 -11.52 -10.60
CA GLN A 140 -10.82 -10.69 -9.64
C GLN A 140 -9.54 -10.12 -10.26
N LYS A 141 -9.57 -8.82 -10.56
CA LYS A 141 -8.43 -8.12 -11.17
C LYS A 141 -7.82 -7.12 -10.22
N ILE A 142 -6.49 -7.11 -10.16
CA ILE A 142 -5.73 -6.06 -9.49
C ILE A 142 -5.28 -5.03 -10.51
N TRP A 143 -5.62 -3.78 -10.25
CA TRP A 143 -5.12 -2.63 -10.99
C TRP A 143 -4.03 -1.95 -10.17
N TRP A 144 -2.79 -2.21 -10.55
CA TRP A 144 -1.62 -1.50 -10.02
C TRP A 144 -1.50 -0.16 -10.75
N ILE A 145 -1.83 0.93 -10.08
CA ILE A 145 -1.72 2.26 -10.68
C ILE A 145 -0.24 2.59 -10.88
N GLY A 146 0.13 2.88 -12.12
CA GLY A 146 1.51 3.20 -12.48
C GLY A 146 2.03 4.42 -11.72
N SER A 147 3.34 4.44 -11.47
CA SER A 147 4.03 5.48 -10.69
C SER A 147 3.77 6.92 -11.15
N LYS A 148 3.51 7.13 -12.44
CA LYS A 148 3.16 8.43 -13.02
C LYS A 148 1.81 8.97 -12.52
N TYR A 149 0.91 8.08 -12.11
CA TYR A 149 -0.49 8.39 -11.82
C TYR A 149 -0.87 8.10 -10.36
N ASN A 150 -0.07 7.31 -9.63
CA ASN A 150 -0.46 6.80 -8.31
C ASN A 150 -0.63 7.86 -7.22
N GLN A 151 0.08 9.00 -7.30
CA GLN A 151 -0.07 10.15 -6.39
C GLN A 151 -1.16 11.13 -6.85
N LEU A 152 -1.46 11.14 -8.15
CA LEU A 152 -2.37 12.11 -8.77
C LEU A 152 -3.78 11.57 -8.95
N LEU A 153 -3.99 10.25 -8.85
CA LEU A 153 -5.28 9.60 -9.14
C LEU A 153 -6.44 10.21 -8.33
N ASN A 154 -6.23 10.45 -7.03
CA ASN A 154 -7.25 11.06 -6.18
C ASN A 154 -7.54 12.51 -6.60
N LEU A 155 -6.49 13.28 -6.95
CA LEU A 155 -6.62 14.67 -7.41
C LEU A 155 -7.32 14.75 -8.78
N ASP A 156 -7.00 13.84 -9.69
CA ASP A 156 -7.60 13.79 -11.03
C ASP A 156 -9.06 13.33 -10.97
N GLY A 157 -9.40 12.39 -10.07
CA GLY A 157 -10.78 12.04 -9.76
C GLY A 157 -11.59 13.24 -9.23
N LEU A 158 -11.01 14.04 -8.33
CA LEU A 158 -11.59 15.29 -7.83
C LEU A 158 -11.79 16.33 -8.94
N ARG A 159 -10.85 16.45 -9.88
CA ARG A 159 -10.97 17.35 -11.05
C ARG A 159 -12.11 16.94 -11.97
N VAL A 160 -12.21 15.65 -12.30
CA VAL A 160 -13.32 15.12 -13.12
C VAL A 160 -14.66 15.36 -12.44
N PHE A 161 -14.74 15.09 -11.13
CA PHE A 161 -15.95 15.35 -10.34
C PHE A 161 -16.33 16.84 -10.37
N MET A 162 -15.37 17.75 -10.12
CA MET A 162 -15.62 19.19 -10.16
C MET A 162 -16.04 19.67 -11.56
N ALA A 163 -15.37 19.20 -12.62
CA ALA A 163 -15.76 19.52 -14.00
C ALA A 163 -17.20 19.07 -14.29
N GLN A 164 -17.59 17.85 -13.89
CA GLN A 164 -18.97 17.35 -14.06
C GLN A 164 -20.00 18.10 -13.21
N LYS A 165 -19.64 18.58 -12.03
CA LYS A 165 -20.52 19.37 -11.14
C LYS A 165 -20.68 20.82 -11.61
N LEU A 166 -19.63 21.42 -12.17
CA LEU A 166 -19.62 22.81 -12.62
C LEU A 166 -20.20 22.99 -14.04
N HIS A 167 -20.13 21.97 -14.89
CA HIS A 167 -20.81 21.96 -16.19
C HIS A 167 -22.30 21.55 -16.13
N LYS A 168 -22.89 21.48 -14.94
CA LYS A 168 -24.31 21.16 -14.69
C LYS A 168 -25.13 22.35 -14.13
N ASN A 169 -24.61 23.57 -14.20
CA ASN A 169 -25.34 24.83 -14.00
C ASN A 169 -25.26 25.68 -15.27
#